data_AF-A0A7X3HRQ0-F1
#
_entry.id   AF-A0A7X3HRQ0-F1
#
_cell.length_a   1.000
_cell.length_b   1.000
_cell.length_c   1.000
_cell.angle_alpha   90.00
_cell.angle_beta   90.00
_cell.angle_gamma   90.00
#
_symmetry.space_group_name_H-M   'P 1'
#
loop_
_entity.id
_entity.type
_entity.pdbx_description
1 polymer ?
#
loop_
_entity_poly.entity_id
_entity_poly.type
_entity_poly.pdbx_seq_one_letter_code
_entity_poly.pdbx_strand_id
1 'polypeptide(L)'
;MKLNNEMQRLLVSSPVTRELTPELVSIAERGFQVVGDCYLLASLFEREINVSRRDFKDATGYECFINSLHIEDYDETFPLPQAIQFIHRIFQVWNKFTSLVLVAALSADELCVVVKFHVKRDGESWLSADLEGYIDATMLMNSTEDVKGAISSVAGPSKSKK
;
A
#
# COMPACT_ATOMS: atom_id res chain seq x y z
N MET A 1 10.99 6.52 2.65
CA MET A 1 10.41 5.18 2.71
C MET A 1 10.96 4.57 3.97
N LYS A 2 10.15 3.80 4.71
CA LYS A 2 10.62 3.05 5.87
C LYS A 2 10.25 1.59 5.66
N LEU A 3 11.13 0.67 6.05
CA LEU A 3 10.88 -0.75 5.94
C LEU A 3 11.73 -1.48 6.98
N ASN A 4 11.27 -2.66 7.39
CA ASN A 4 12.06 -3.53 8.26
C ASN A 4 13.01 -4.45 7.48
N ASN A 5 13.93 -5.09 8.19
CA ASN A 5 14.89 -6.02 7.61
C ASN A 5 14.25 -7.17 6.81
N GLU A 6 13.09 -7.68 7.25
CA GLU A 6 12.38 -8.74 6.53
C GLU A 6 11.91 -8.25 5.14
N MET A 7 11.28 -7.09 5.07
CA MET A 7 10.90 -6.49 3.80
C MET A 7 12.10 -6.21 2.91
N GLN A 8 13.22 -5.74 3.48
CA GLN A 8 14.45 -5.53 2.71
C GLN A 8 14.88 -6.80 2.00
N ARG A 9 14.88 -7.94 2.71
CA ARG A 9 15.25 -9.23 2.14
C ARG A 9 14.32 -9.66 1.01
N LEU A 10 13.01 -9.48 1.18
CA LEU A 10 12.02 -9.82 0.16
C LEU A 10 12.17 -8.96 -1.11
N LEU A 11 12.46 -7.66 -0.95
CA LEU A 11 12.64 -6.76 -2.10
C LEU A 11 13.90 -7.10 -2.92
N VAL A 12 14.97 -7.55 -2.27
CA VAL A 12 16.21 -7.96 -2.95
C VAL A 12 16.03 -9.27 -3.73
N SER A 13 15.19 -10.19 -3.24
CA SER A 13 14.96 -11.49 -3.89
C SER A 13 13.88 -11.45 -4.99
N SER A 14 13.11 -10.37 -5.08
CA SER A 14 11.94 -10.27 -5.96
C SER A 14 12.21 -9.46 -7.24
N PRO A 15 11.78 -9.93 -8.42
CA PRO A 15 11.91 -9.17 -9.66
C PRO A 15 10.97 -7.94 -9.65
N VAL A 16 11.54 -6.73 -9.71
CA VAL A 16 10.85 -5.44 -9.51
C VAL A 16 9.95 -5.00 -10.68
N THR A 17 9.80 -5.80 -11.74
CA THR A 17 9.11 -5.37 -12.96
C THR A 17 8.05 -6.36 -13.41
N ARG A 18 6.81 -6.11 -12.97
CA ARG A 18 5.58 -6.68 -13.53
C ARG A 18 4.58 -5.58 -13.83
N GLU A 19 3.78 -5.76 -14.86
CA GLU A 19 2.62 -4.90 -15.08
C GLU A 19 1.51 -5.30 -14.10
N LEU A 20 0.71 -4.30 -13.70
CA LEU A 20 -0.44 -4.56 -12.83
C LEU A 20 -1.45 -5.44 -13.54
N THR A 21 -2.10 -6.33 -12.79
CA THR A 21 -3.27 -7.03 -13.31
C THR A 21 -4.39 -6.03 -13.68
N PRO A 22 -5.19 -6.31 -14.72
CA PRO A 22 -6.27 -5.41 -15.12
C PRO A 22 -7.25 -5.07 -13.98
N GLU A 23 -7.49 -6.01 -13.09
CA GLU A 23 -8.35 -5.87 -11.92
C GLU A 23 -7.77 -4.86 -10.91
N LEU A 24 -6.48 -4.96 -10.60
CA LEU A 24 -5.81 -3.98 -9.73
C LEU A 24 -5.74 -2.60 -10.38
N VAL A 25 -5.54 -2.52 -11.70
CA VAL A 25 -5.66 -1.25 -12.44
C VAL A 25 -7.05 -0.66 -12.27
N SER A 26 -8.10 -1.46 -12.49
CA SER A 26 -9.49 -1.03 -12.35
C SER A 26 -9.80 -0.55 -10.93
N ILE A 27 -9.28 -1.23 -9.91
CA ILE A 27 -9.47 -0.83 -8.51
C ILE A 27 -8.86 0.55 -8.27
N ALA A 28 -7.62 0.77 -8.72
CA ALA A 28 -6.91 2.04 -8.53
C ALA A 28 -7.54 3.19 -9.32
N GLU A 29 -7.95 2.95 -10.56
CA GLU A 29 -8.47 3.98 -11.46
C GLU A 29 -9.86 4.48 -11.07
N ARG A 30 -10.62 3.69 -10.32
CA ARG A 30 -11.88 4.13 -9.75
C ARG A 30 -11.70 5.26 -8.72
N GLY A 31 -10.50 5.42 -8.20
CA GLY A 31 -10.11 6.54 -7.35
C GLY A 31 -10.74 6.51 -5.97
N PHE A 32 -10.94 7.70 -5.42
CA PHE A 32 -11.32 7.90 -4.02
C PHE A 32 -12.66 8.61 -3.90
N GLN A 33 -13.39 8.26 -2.85
CA GLN A 33 -14.56 8.97 -2.37
C GLN A 33 -14.26 9.61 -1.01
N VAL A 34 -14.73 10.84 -0.83
CA VAL A 34 -14.67 11.54 0.47
C VAL A 34 -15.94 11.24 1.24
N VAL A 35 -15.80 10.67 2.44
CA VAL A 35 -16.91 10.38 3.36
C VAL A 35 -16.59 10.98 4.71
N GLY A 36 -17.21 12.12 5.02
CA GLY A 36 -16.84 12.92 6.19
C GLY A 36 -15.42 13.47 6.04
N ASP A 37 -14.55 13.11 6.98
CA ASP A 37 -13.11 13.46 7.01
C ASP A 37 -12.20 12.36 6.43
N CYS A 38 -12.79 11.27 5.94
CA CYS A 38 -12.08 10.08 5.47
C CYS A 38 -12.05 10.00 3.94
N TYR A 39 -10.97 9.43 3.42
CA TYR A 39 -10.72 9.21 2.00
C TYR A 39 -10.66 7.71 1.71
N LEU A 40 -11.67 7.21 1.02
CA LEU A 40 -11.89 5.78 0.85
C LEU A 40 -11.76 5.39 -0.62
N LEU A 41 -11.07 4.29 -0.92
CA LEU A 41 -10.99 3.74 -2.27
C LEU A 41 -12.38 3.31 -2.71
N ALA A 42 -12.91 3.92 -3.77
CA ALA A 42 -14.31 3.75 -4.17
C ALA A 42 -14.66 2.28 -4.42
N SER A 43 -13.74 1.53 -5.06
CA SER A 43 -13.90 0.10 -5.32
C SER A 43 -14.03 -0.77 -4.07
N LEU A 44 -13.40 -0.38 -2.96
CA LEU A 44 -13.39 -1.15 -1.72
C LEU A 44 -14.51 -0.70 -0.78
N PHE A 45 -14.76 0.61 -0.71
CA PHE A 45 -15.83 1.17 0.11
C PHE A 45 -17.21 0.64 -0.29
N GLU A 46 -17.49 0.51 -1.58
CA GLU A 46 -18.78 -0.01 -2.06
C GLU A 46 -19.02 -1.49 -1.69
N ARG A 47 -17.97 -2.25 -1.36
CA ARG A 47 -18.08 -3.63 -0.90
C ARG A 47 -18.36 -3.71 0.61
N GLU A 48 -17.88 -2.74 1.37
CA GLU A 48 -17.93 -2.71 2.83
C GLU A 48 -19.17 -1.97 3.35
N ILE A 49 -20.31 -2.67 3.39
CA ILE A 49 -21.62 -2.09 3.75
C ILE A 49 -21.96 -2.15 5.25
N ASN A 50 -21.19 -2.88 6.05
CA ASN A 50 -21.55 -3.23 7.43
C ASN A 50 -20.74 -2.52 8.52
N VAL A 51 -19.86 -1.61 8.14
CA VAL A 51 -19.02 -0.84 9.08
C VAL A 51 -19.19 0.65 8.85
N SER A 52 -19.05 1.43 9.91
CA SER A 52 -19.16 2.87 9.87
C SER A 52 -17.94 3.52 10.52
N ARG A 53 -17.69 4.79 10.19
CA ARG A 53 -16.63 5.59 10.82
C ARG A 53 -16.67 5.57 12.35
N ARG A 54 -17.85 5.43 12.97
CA ARG A 54 -18.03 5.48 14.43
C ARG A 54 -17.50 4.24 15.15
N ASP A 55 -17.29 3.15 14.42
CA ASP A 55 -16.79 1.89 14.96
C ASP A 55 -15.27 1.92 15.19
N PHE A 56 -14.61 3.01 14.75
CA PHE A 56 -13.17 3.19 14.82
C PHE A 56 -12.81 4.39 15.68
N LYS A 57 -11.69 4.27 16.40
CA LYS A 57 -11.16 5.32 17.28
C LYS A 57 -10.87 6.62 16.52
N ASP A 58 -10.28 6.51 15.33
CA ASP A 58 -9.82 7.63 14.51
C ASP A 58 -10.05 7.38 13.01
N ALA A 59 -9.78 8.39 12.18
CA ALA A 59 -9.98 8.34 10.75
C ALA A 59 -8.99 7.37 10.08
N THR A 60 -7.74 7.37 10.56
CA THR A 60 -6.70 6.46 10.09
C THR A 60 -7.09 5.00 10.24
N GLY A 61 -7.63 4.59 11.40
CA GLY A 61 -8.09 3.23 11.62
C GLY A 61 -9.22 2.80 10.68
N TYR A 62 -10.17 3.70 10.43
CA TYR A 62 -11.27 3.45 9.49
C TYR A 62 -10.78 3.36 8.04
N GLU A 63 -9.94 4.30 7.61
CA GLU A 63 -9.33 4.28 6.29
C GLU A 63 -8.48 3.02 6.07
N CYS A 64 -7.64 2.64 7.03
CA CYS A 64 -6.84 1.41 6.92
C CYS A 64 -7.67 0.13 6.90
N PHE A 65 -8.88 0.13 7.47
CA PHE A 65 -9.79 -0.99 7.38
C PHE A 65 -10.41 -1.09 5.99
N ILE A 66 -11.02 0.00 5.50
CA ILE A 66 -11.71 0.03 4.20
C ILE A 66 -10.72 -0.04 3.03
N ASN A 67 -9.62 0.72 3.10
CA ASN A 67 -8.59 0.78 2.08
C ASN A 67 -7.56 -0.35 2.24
N SER A 68 -8.01 -1.53 2.65
CA SER A 68 -7.19 -2.72 2.79
C SER A 68 -7.42 -3.64 1.60
N LEU A 69 -6.35 -4.10 0.97
CA LEU A 69 -6.42 -5.04 -0.14
C LEU A 69 -5.40 -6.16 0.04
N HIS A 70 -5.91 -7.39 -0.04
CA HIS A 70 -5.12 -8.60 -0.20
C HIS A 70 -4.73 -8.72 -1.67
N ILE A 71 -3.43 -8.66 -1.96
CA ILE A 71 -2.93 -8.62 -3.34
C ILE A 71 -2.86 -10.02 -3.93
N GLU A 72 -2.67 -11.04 -3.09
CA GLU A 72 -2.72 -12.46 -3.43
C GLU A 72 -4.05 -12.87 -4.10
N ASP A 73 -5.16 -12.19 -3.78
CA ASP A 73 -6.47 -12.41 -4.43
C ASP A 73 -6.48 -12.06 -5.93
N TYR A 74 -5.47 -11.33 -6.41
CA TYR A 74 -5.34 -10.86 -7.78
C TYR A 74 -4.10 -11.40 -8.51
N ASP A 75 -3.07 -11.83 -7.78
CA ASP A 75 -1.89 -12.51 -8.32
C ASP A 75 -1.24 -13.37 -7.24
N GLU A 76 -1.58 -14.66 -7.21
CA GLU A 76 -1.01 -15.62 -6.26
C GLU A 76 0.48 -15.91 -6.53
N THR A 77 0.99 -15.59 -7.73
CA THR A 77 2.36 -15.98 -8.11
C THR A 77 3.39 -14.91 -7.76
N PHE A 78 3.03 -13.63 -7.92
CA PHE A 78 3.92 -12.50 -7.66
C PHE A 78 3.22 -11.35 -6.92
N PRO A 79 2.64 -11.60 -5.73
CA PRO A 79 1.83 -10.60 -5.04
C PRO A 79 2.66 -9.38 -4.58
N LEU A 80 3.91 -9.57 -4.15
CA LEU A 80 4.76 -8.44 -3.71
C LEU A 80 5.08 -7.45 -4.85
N PRO A 81 5.54 -7.87 -6.04
CA PRO A 81 5.66 -6.97 -7.20
C PRO A 81 4.36 -6.25 -7.58
N GLN A 82 3.21 -6.95 -7.55
CA GLN A 82 1.91 -6.34 -7.81
C GLN A 82 1.59 -5.26 -6.78
N ALA A 83 1.83 -5.52 -5.49
CA ALA A 83 1.58 -4.57 -4.42
C ALA A 83 2.37 -3.27 -4.59
N ILE A 84 3.66 -3.36 -4.95
CA ILE A 84 4.52 -2.19 -5.20
C ILE A 84 3.97 -1.35 -6.36
N GLN A 85 3.60 -2.02 -7.46
CA GLN A 85 3.06 -1.33 -8.63
C GLN A 85 1.68 -0.74 -8.35
N PHE A 86 0.89 -1.39 -7.51
CA PHE A 86 -0.42 -0.93 -7.10
C PHE A 86 -0.30 0.32 -6.24
N ILE A 87 0.60 0.32 -5.25
CA ILE A 87 0.94 1.52 -4.46
C ILE A 87 1.34 2.67 -5.38
N HIS A 88 2.24 2.43 -6.34
CA HIS A 88 2.66 3.44 -7.29
C HIS A 88 1.48 3.99 -8.12
N ARG A 89 0.59 3.12 -8.63
CA ARG A 89 -0.60 3.54 -9.39
C ARG A 89 -1.57 4.33 -8.53
N ILE A 90 -1.82 3.90 -7.30
CA ILE A 90 -2.68 4.57 -6.33
C ILE A 90 -2.15 5.96 -6.00
N PHE A 91 -0.84 6.11 -5.76
CA PHE A 91 -0.23 7.42 -5.53
C PHE A 91 -0.36 8.36 -6.73
N GLN A 92 -0.25 7.85 -7.96
CA GLN A 92 -0.48 8.67 -9.15
C GLN A 92 -1.93 9.15 -9.26
N VAL A 93 -2.90 8.30 -8.93
CA VAL A 93 -4.33 8.68 -8.92
C VAL A 93 -4.58 9.69 -7.80
N TRP A 94 -4.06 9.43 -6.60
CA TRP A 94 -4.17 10.28 -5.43
C TRP A 94 -3.61 11.70 -5.66
N ASN A 95 -2.39 11.80 -6.18
CA ASN A 95 -1.73 13.09 -6.41
C ASN A 95 -2.42 13.96 -7.48
N LYS A 96 -3.29 13.37 -8.32
CA LYS A 96 -4.17 14.13 -9.23
C LYS A 96 -5.47 14.56 -8.55
N PHE A 97 -5.90 13.82 -7.53
CA PHE A 97 -7.16 14.02 -6.83
C PHE A 97 -7.05 15.11 -5.74
N THR A 98 -5.93 15.16 -5.02
CA THR A 98 -5.75 16.08 -3.89
C THR A 98 -4.27 16.38 -3.64
N SER A 99 -3.99 17.45 -2.87
CA SER A 99 -2.64 17.82 -2.42
C SER A 99 -2.26 17.22 -1.05
N LEU A 100 -3.18 16.49 -0.41
CA LEU A 100 -2.89 15.79 0.84
C LEU A 100 -1.90 14.64 0.61
N VAL A 101 -1.25 14.17 1.68
CA VAL A 101 -0.30 13.05 1.60
C VAL A 101 -1.00 11.75 1.94
N LEU A 102 -0.97 10.78 1.02
CA LEU A 102 -1.41 9.41 1.29
C LEU A 102 -0.23 8.59 1.80
N VAL A 103 -0.48 7.72 2.77
CA VAL A 103 0.46 6.74 3.28
C VAL A 103 -0.02 5.36 2.87
N ALA A 104 0.90 4.54 2.35
CA ALA A 104 0.71 3.13 2.10
C ALA A 104 1.50 2.33 3.13
N ALA A 105 0.82 1.41 3.82
CA ALA A 105 1.41 0.39 4.67
C ALA A 105 1.30 -0.95 3.96
N LEU A 106 2.43 -1.57 3.66
CA LEU A 106 2.52 -2.88 3.03
C LEU A 106 3.06 -3.87 4.06
N SER A 107 2.34 -4.96 4.27
CA SER A 107 2.80 -6.12 5.03
C SER A 107 2.83 -7.34 4.14
N ALA A 108 3.87 -8.16 4.28
CA ALA A 108 4.01 -9.41 3.56
C ALA A 108 4.49 -10.53 4.50
N ASP A 109 3.88 -11.70 4.38
CA ASP A 109 4.33 -12.94 4.99
C ASP A 109 4.43 -14.05 3.93
N GLU A 110 4.52 -15.31 4.34
CA GLU A 110 4.67 -16.45 3.42
C GLU A 110 3.48 -16.65 2.47
N LEU A 111 2.29 -16.17 2.83
CA LEU A 111 1.04 -16.45 2.11
C LEU A 111 0.25 -15.20 1.74
N CYS A 112 0.46 -14.08 2.46
CA CYS A 112 -0.36 -12.89 2.36
C CYS A 112 0.49 -11.67 2.02
N VAL A 113 -0.01 -10.82 1.11
CA VAL A 113 0.55 -9.50 0.84
C VAL A 113 -0.57 -8.48 0.90
N VAL A 114 -0.63 -7.76 2.01
CA VAL A 114 -1.70 -6.81 2.29
C VAL A 114 -1.17 -5.40 2.18
N VAL A 115 -1.88 -4.57 1.43
CA VAL A 115 -1.64 -3.13 1.39
C VAL A 115 -2.80 -2.38 2.00
N LYS A 116 -2.48 -1.39 2.84
CA LYS A 116 -3.43 -0.50 3.49
C LYS A 116 -3.09 0.94 3.16
N PHE A 117 -4.10 1.79 2.98
CA PHE A 117 -3.90 3.21 2.72
C PHE A 117 -4.63 4.10 3.73
N HIS A 118 -3.98 5.19 4.12
CA HIS A 118 -4.63 6.23 4.92
C HIS A 118 -4.01 7.60 4.62
N VAL A 119 -4.74 8.66 4.90
CA VAL A 119 -4.20 10.02 4.82
C VAL A 119 -3.28 10.27 6.01
N LYS A 120 -2.15 10.93 5.75
CA LYS A 120 -1.24 11.37 6.80
C LYS A 120 -1.92 12.47 7.63
N ARG A 121 -2.09 12.22 8.93
CA ARG A 121 -2.62 13.17 9.92
C ARG A 121 -1.67 13.29 11.10
N ASP A 122 -1.63 14.46 11.72
CA ASP A 122 -0.84 14.65 12.93
C ASP A 122 -1.46 13.90 14.10
N GLY A 123 -0.64 13.09 14.80
CA GLY A 123 -1.09 12.31 15.95
C GLY A 123 -1.81 11.00 15.64
N GLU A 124 -2.04 10.68 14.36
CA GLU A 124 -2.60 9.39 13.93
C GLU A 124 -1.57 8.58 13.12
N SER A 125 -1.52 7.28 13.38
CA SER A 125 -0.69 6.35 12.61
C SER A 125 -1.27 4.94 12.72
N TRP A 126 -1.21 4.20 11.62
CA TRP A 126 -1.60 2.78 11.62
C TRP A 126 -0.51 1.89 12.23
N LEU A 127 0.75 2.15 11.90
CA LEU A 127 1.89 1.38 12.40
C LEU A 127 2.66 2.14 13.48
N SER A 128 3.34 1.38 14.33
CA SER A 128 4.35 1.89 15.25
C SER A 128 5.48 2.62 14.49
N ALA A 129 6.13 3.56 15.16
CA ALA A 129 7.34 4.20 14.62
C ALA A 129 8.51 3.21 14.47
N ASP A 130 8.54 2.18 15.31
CA ASP A 130 9.49 1.08 15.24
C ASP A 130 8.90 -0.06 14.40
N LEU A 131 9.38 -0.17 13.15
CA LEU A 131 8.95 -1.23 12.23
C LEU A 131 9.67 -2.57 12.49
N GLU A 132 10.80 -2.57 13.19
CA GLU A 132 11.52 -3.81 13.51
C GLU A 132 10.81 -4.63 14.60
N GLY A 133 9.88 -4.01 15.33
CA GLY A 133 9.00 -4.71 16.27
C GLY A 133 7.95 -5.62 15.61
N TYR A 134 7.79 -5.56 14.28
CA TYR A 134 6.89 -6.44 13.54
C TYR A 134 7.63 -7.68 13.05
N ILE A 135 6.99 -8.85 13.26
CA ILE A 135 7.49 -10.14 12.78
C ILE A 135 7.44 -10.19 11.25
N ASP A 136 6.36 -9.67 10.67
CA ASP A 136 6.12 -9.71 9.23
C ASP A 136 6.96 -8.67 8.48
N ALA A 137 7.23 -8.93 7.21
CA ALA A 137 7.88 -7.95 6.34
C ALA A 137 6.98 -6.72 6.19
N THR A 138 7.45 -5.57 6.64
CA THR A 138 6.63 -4.36 6.75
C THR A 138 7.31 -3.17 6.09
N MET A 139 6.55 -2.39 5.32
CA MET A 139 6.98 -1.17 4.63
C MET A 139 5.96 -0.05 4.77
N LEU A 140 6.46 1.17 4.88
CA LEU A 140 5.71 2.41 4.78
C LEU A 140 6.29 3.29 3.68
N MET A 141 5.39 3.77 2.82
CA MET A 141 5.68 4.78 1.80
C MET A 141 4.61 5.84 1.83
N ASN A 142 4.91 7.03 1.32
CA ASN A 142 3.92 8.07 1.13
C ASN A 142 3.92 8.62 -0.30
N SER A 143 2.82 9.27 -0.68
CA SER A 143 2.56 9.69 -2.06
C SER A 143 3.49 10.78 -2.59
N THR A 144 4.35 11.37 -1.75
CA THR A 144 5.37 12.35 -2.19
C THR A 144 6.69 11.69 -2.61
N GLU A 145 6.83 10.38 -2.40
CA GLU A 145 8.06 9.65 -2.65
C GLU A 145 8.12 9.08 -4.07
N ASP A 146 9.33 9.02 -4.65
CA ASP A 146 9.57 8.26 -5.88
C ASP A 146 9.60 6.76 -5.56
N VAL A 147 8.47 6.09 -5.77
CA VAL A 147 8.33 4.65 -5.48
C VAL A 147 9.36 3.83 -6.24
N LYS A 148 9.57 4.10 -7.53
CA LYS A 148 10.47 3.30 -8.37
C LYS A 148 11.93 3.48 -7.96
N GLY A 149 12.34 4.73 -7.74
CA GLY A 149 13.68 5.06 -7.25
C GLY A 149 13.95 4.45 -5.88
N ALA A 150 12.98 4.54 -4.96
CA ALA A 150 13.08 3.99 -3.62
C ALA A 150 13.27 2.46 -3.64
N ILE A 151 12.42 1.73 -4.37
CA ILE A 151 12.52 0.27 -4.47
C ILE A 151 13.81 -0.16 -5.17
N SER A 152 14.21 0.53 -6.24
CA SER A 152 15.46 0.23 -6.96
C SER A 152 16.70 0.42 -6.08
N SER A 153 16.69 1.42 -5.19
CA SER A 153 17.80 1.66 -4.26
C SER A 153 17.97 0.54 -3.23
N VAL A 154 16.89 -0.18 -2.90
CA VAL A 154 16.87 -1.29 -1.94
C VAL A 154 17.22 -2.62 -2.60
N ALA A 155 16.67 -2.88 -3.79
CA ALA A 155 16.91 -4.13 -4.52
C ALA A 155 18.35 -4.26 -5.07
N GLY A 156 19.09 -3.15 -5.17
CA GLY A 156 20.42 -3.10 -5.79
C GLY A 156 20.36 -3.22 -7.32
N PRO A 157 21.49 -3.06 -8.04
CA PRO A 157 21.50 -3.22 -9.49
C PRO A 157 21.13 -4.67 -9.83
N SER A 158 20.04 -4.83 -10.58
CA SER A 158 19.70 -6.05 -11.30
C SER A 158 20.97 -6.61 -11.94
N LYS A 159 21.48 -7.73 -11.44
CA LYS A 159 22.51 -8.48 -12.16
C LYS A 159 21.83 -9.09 -13.37
N SER A 160 21.78 -8.32 -14.47
CA SER A 160 21.50 -8.85 -15.80
C SER A 160 22.43 -10.05 -16.01
N LYS A 161 21.85 -11.26 -16.03
CA LYS A 161 22.58 -12.47 -16.40
C LYS A 161 23.12 -12.24 -17.82
N LYS A 162 24.44 -12.16 -17.94
CA LYS A 162 25.16 -12.33 -19.22
C LYS A 162 25.03 -13.78 -19.67
#